data_AF-A0A661DC71-F1
#
_entry.id   AF-A0A661DC71-F1
#
_cell.length_a   1.000
_cell.length_b   1.000
_cell.length_c   1.000
_cell.angle_alpha   90.00
_cell.angle_beta   90.00
_cell.angle_gamma   90.00
#
_symmetry.space_group_name_H-M   'P 1'
#
loop_
_entity.id
_entity.type
_entity.pdbx_description
1 polymer ?
#
loop_
_entity_poly.entity_id
_entity_poly.type
_entity_poly.pdbx_seq_one_letter_code
_entity_poly.pdbx_strand_id
1 'polypeptide(L)'
;GRVERSSELRIGYFAQHQLEQLHSEDTPMEHFQRLDKRATEQSLRDHLGGFGFSGDKVESKIAPFSGGEKARLVFATLVYQKPNLLLLDEPTNHLDLDMRHAISLALQEFEGAMVIVSHDRHLLRSVTDEFYLVADQKVDAFKGDLEDYRNWISDQKKQESQQITNSSANNVGRNDAPANSAQSKKEQKRLDAEKRKLLQPLKNKLTKLEKQMDQLTHEKEKLEVLLASPDIYEEAKKEQLKELLQQQVKVVQSLDDTEQQWMELSEELESA
;
A
#
# COMPACT_ATOMS: atom_id res chain seq x y z
N GLY A 1 -18.36 6.75 21.79
CA GLY A 1 -17.14 6.81 22.62
C GLY A 1 -16.77 8.27 22.88
N ARG A 2 -15.83 8.52 23.79
CA ARG A 2 -15.24 9.84 24.05
C ARG A 2 -13.79 9.81 23.54
N VAL A 3 -13.37 10.83 22.81
CA VAL A 3 -11.99 10.99 22.36
C VAL A 3 -11.34 12.05 23.26
N GLU A 4 -10.23 11.69 23.91
CA GLU A 4 -9.43 12.61 24.72
C GLU A 4 -8.08 12.82 24.04
N ARG A 5 -7.64 14.08 23.96
CA ARG A 5 -6.40 14.48 23.28
C ARG A 5 -5.61 15.40 24.21
N SER A 6 -4.29 15.24 24.22
CA SER A 6 -3.40 16.18 24.89
C SER A 6 -3.39 17.53 24.18
N SER A 7 -3.24 18.62 24.94
CA SER A 7 -3.08 19.97 24.39
C SER A 7 -1.76 20.17 23.62
N GLU A 8 -0.79 19.29 23.84
CA GLU A 8 0.52 19.33 23.17
C GLU A 8 0.59 18.41 21.93
N LEU A 9 -0.51 17.71 21.61
CA LEU A 9 -0.58 16.80 20.47
C LEU A 9 -0.53 17.58 19.15
N ARG A 10 0.50 17.32 18.35
CA ARG A 10 0.69 17.81 16.99
C ARG A 10 0.59 16.64 16.03
N ILE A 11 -0.52 16.59 15.31
CA ILE A 11 -0.82 15.52 14.38
C ILE A 11 -0.32 15.92 12.99
N GLY A 12 0.59 15.13 12.43
CA GLY A 12 0.92 15.13 11.02
C GLY A 12 0.04 14.09 10.34
N TYR A 13 -0.82 14.50 9.43
CA TYR A 13 -1.59 13.58 8.60
C TYR A 13 -0.90 13.48 7.24
N PHE A 14 -0.85 12.31 6.62
CA PHE A 14 -0.39 12.09 5.26
C PHE A 14 -1.37 11.12 4.60
N ALA A 15 -1.97 11.56 3.50
CA ALA A 15 -2.85 10.72 2.70
C ALA A 15 -2.71 11.10 1.23
N GLN A 16 -3.24 10.25 0.37
CA GLN A 16 -3.21 10.36 -1.10
C GLN A 16 -3.51 11.78 -1.63
N HIS A 17 -4.42 12.52 -1.01
CA HIS A 17 -4.82 13.89 -1.42
C HIS A 17 -3.83 15.00 -1.01
N GLN A 18 -2.81 14.75 -0.18
CA GLN A 18 -1.85 15.79 0.19
C GLN A 18 -0.85 16.14 -0.90
N LEU A 19 -0.56 15.20 -1.80
CA LEU A 19 0.20 15.50 -3.02
C LEU A 19 -0.52 16.55 -3.88
N GLU A 20 -1.85 16.61 -3.83
CA GLU A 20 -2.67 17.62 -4.51
C GLU A 20 -2.69 18.99 -3.79
N GLN A 21 -2.28 19.04 -2.52
CA GLN A 21 -2.19 20.30 -1.76
C GLN A 21 -0.92 21.09 -2.07
N LEU A 22 0.04 20.50 -2.78
CA LEU A 22 1.19 21.24 -3.29
C LEU A 22 0.73 22.27 -4.30
N HIS A 23 0.99 23.55 -4.01
CA HIS A 23 0.77 24.63 -4.96
C HIS A 23 1.77 24.50 -6.11
N SER A 24 1.34 23.93 -7.23
CA SER A 24 2.17 23.70 -8.42
C SER A 24 2.90 24.94 -8.94
N GLU A 25 2.36 26.14 -8.67
CA GLU A 25 2.97 27.42 -9.08
C GLU A 25 4.05 27.92 -8.11
N ASP A 26 4.10 27.42 -6.88
CA ASP A 26 5.11 27.80 -5.89
C ASP A 26 6.43 27.06 -6.17
N THR A 27 7.52 27.62 -5.69
CA THR A 27 8.81 26.94 -5.49
C THR A 27 8.85 26.25 -4.12
N PRO A 28 9.71 25.24 -3.90
CA PRO A 28 9.93 24.67 -2.55
C PRO A 28 10.21 25.73 -1.48
N MET A 29 11.00 26.75 -1.81
CA MET A 29 11.28 27.86 -0.90
C MET A 29 10.01 28.64 -0.56
N GLU A 30 9.23 29.05 -1.56
CA GLU A 30 7.99 29.80 -1.35
C GLU A 30 6.97 28.99 -0.55
N HIS A 31 6.86 27.69 -0.82
CA HIS A 31 5.99 26.78 -0.08
C HIS A 31 6.32 26.79 1.42
N PHE A 32 7.61 26.66 1.77
CA PHE A 32 8.06 26.65 3.17
C PHE A 32 8.03 28.03 3.82
N GLN A 33 8.30 29.10 3.08
CA GLN A 33 8.18 30.47 3.59
C GLN A 33 6.72 30.82 3.91
N ARG A 34 5.78 30.23 3.17
CA ARG A 34 4.34 30.36 3.43
C ARG A 34 3.91 29.56 4.67
N LEU A 35 4.54 28.38 4.87
CA LEU A 35 4.34 27.52 6.03
C LEU A 35 4.89 28.15 7.33
N ASP A 36 6.10 28.70 7.29
CA ASP A 36 6.69 29.46 8.40
C ASP A 36 7.26 30.80 7.92
N LYS A 37 6.47 31.85 8.14
CA LYS A 37 6.81 33.23 7.77
C LYS A 37 7.98 33.80 8.58
N ARG A 38 8.35 33.19 9.71
CA ARG A 38 9.42 33.66 10.61
C ARG A 38 10.74 32.95 10.35
N ALA A 39 10.73 31.85 9.59
CA ALA A 39 11.92 31.13 9.22
C ALA A 39 12.83 32.00 8.34
N THR A 40 14.12 31.95 8.62
CA THR A 40 15.14 32.54 7.75
C THR A 40 15.33 31.67 6.52
N GLU A 41 15.58 32.29 5.37
CA GLU A 41 15.83 31.60 4.11
C GLU A 41 16.94 30.53 4.22
N GLN A 42 18.03 30.83 4.93
CA GLN A 42 19.12 29.88 5.15
C GLN A 42 18.64 28.60 5.86
N SER A 43 17.89 28.75 6.95
CA SER A 43 17.33 27.60 7.69
C SER A 43 16.38 26.76 6.83
N LEU A 44 15.63 27.38 5.91
CA LEU A 44 14.77 26.65 4.97
C LEU A 44 15.60 25.92 3.91
N ARG A 45 16.67 26.54 3.38
CA ARG A 45 17.61 25.85 2.47
C ARG A 45 18.29 24.67 3.12
N ASP A 46 18.71 24.81 4.37
CA ASP A 46 19.37 23.73 5.11
C ASP A 46 18.41 22.54 5.31
N HIS A 47 17.16 22.82 5.70
CA HIS A 47 16.12 21.80 5.82
C HIS A 47 15.80 21.12 4.48
N LEU A 48 15.50 21.92 3.45
CA LEU A 48 15.19 21.44 2.09
C LEU A 48 16.36 20.65 1.47
N GLY A 49 17.59 21.05 1.77
CA GLY A 49 18.81 20.37 1.35
C GLY A 49 18.88 18.94 1.89
N GLY A 50 18.43 18.71 3.13
CA GLY A 50 18.32 17.38 3.72
C GLY A 50 17.39 16.42 2.95
N PHE A 51 16.43 16.96 2.19
CA PHE A 51 15.50 16.18 1.35
C PHE A 51 15.90 16.17 -0.13
N GLY A 52 17.09 16.67 -0.46
CA GLY A 52 17.63 16.68 -1.82
C GLY A 52 17.11 17.81 -2.71
N PHE A 53 16.57 18.88 -2.11
CA PHE A 53 16.31 20.14 -2.80
C PHE A 53 17.46 21.10 -2.52
N SER A 54 18.40 21.18 -3.47
CA SER A 54 19.57 22.05 -3.39
C SER A 54 19.81 22.78 -4.70
N GLY A 55 20.50 23.93 -4.65
CA GLY A 55 20.78 24.76 -5.82
C GLY A 55 19.48 25.22 -6.50
N ASP A 56 19.44 25.14 -7.83
CA ASP A 56 18.32 25.63 -8.64
C ASP A 56 16.98 24.93 -8.35
N LYS A 57 17.01 23.71 -7.78
CA LYS A 57 15.79 22.97 -7.43
C LYS A 57 14.96 23.66 -6.35
N VAL A 58 15.59 24.40 -5.44
CA VAL A 58 14.88 25.12 -4.36
C VAL A 58 14.07 26.30 -4.90
N GLU A 59 14.49 26.83 -6.04
CA GLU A 59 13.89 27.99 -6.73
C GLU A 59 13.12 27.59 -8.00
N SER A 60 13.05 26.30 -8.30
CA SER A 60 12.27 25.78 -9.43
C SER A 60 10.82 25.59 -9.02
N LYS A 61 9.88 25.88 -9.93
CA LYS A 61 8.45 25.61 -9.70
C LYS A 61 8.21 24.12 -9.43
N ILE A 62 7.23 23.83 -8.59
CA ILE A 62 6.84 22.46 -8.22
C ILE A 62 6.09 21.76 -9.36
N ALA A 63 5.39 22.47 -10.25
CA ALA A 63 4.63 21.89 -11.37
C ALA A 63 5.39 20.79 -12.16
N PRO A 64 6.63 21.05 -12.68
CA PRO A 64 7.41 20.07 -13.44
C PRO A 64 8.07 18.97 -12.59
N PHE A 65 7.97 19.01 -11.26
CA PHE A 65 8.59 17.99 -10.42
C PHE A 65 8.01 16.61 -10.73
N SER A 66 8.90 15.62 -10.74
CA SER A 66 8.50 14.21 -10.74
C SER A 66 7.63 13.91 -9.51
N GLY A 67 6.88 12.81 -9.54
CA GLY A 67 6.10 12.37 -8.37
C GLY A 67 6.96 12.27 -7.11
N GLY A 68 8.26 11.98 -7.25
CA GLY A 68 9.15 11.70 -6.12
C GLY A 68 9.84 12.90 -5.55
N GLU A 69 10.01 13.91 -6.37
CA GLU A 69 10.29 15.24 -5.87
C GLU A 69 9.06 15.81 -5.17
N LYS A 70 7.84 15.60 -5.69
CA LYS A 70 6.62 16.03 -4.97
C LYS A 70 6.47 15.31 -3.63
N ALA A 71 6.65 13.99 -3.59
CA ALA A 71 6.57 13.20 -2.35
C ALA A 71 7.63 13.62 -1.33
N ARG A 72 8.90 13.79 -1.73
CA ARG A 72 9.95 14.31 -0.84
C ARG A 72 9.65 15.70 -0.32
N LEU A 73 9.00 16.55 -1.11
CA LEU A 73 8.62 17.88 -0.67
C LEU A 73 7.48 17.84 0.35
N VAL A 74 6.44 17.04 0.12
CA VAL A 74 5.36 16.84 1.12
C VAL A 74 5.93 16.26 2.41
N PHE A 75 6.83 15.27 2.30
CA PHE A 75 7.47 14.67 3.45
C PHE A 75 8.37 15.68 4.20
N ALA A 76 9.13 16.50 3.48
CA ALA A 76 9.89 17.59 4.08
C ALA A 76 8.98 18.56 4.86
N THR A 77 7.79 18.87 4.32
CA THR A 77 6.79 19.73 4.97
C THR A 77 6.28 19.09 6.27
N LEU A 78 6.02 17.79 6.23
CA LEU A 78 5.57 17.01 7.37
C LEU A 78 6.61 16.98 8.51
N VAL A 79 7.87 16.68 8.17
CA VAL A 79 8.97 16.67 9.15
C VAL A 79 9.20 18.06 9.74
N TYR A 80 9.07 19.11 8.92
CA TYR A 80 9.23 20.50 9.37
C TYR A 80 8.22 20.90 10.45
N GLN A 81 6.99 20.37 10.38
CA GLN A 81 5.96 20.61 11.38
C GLN A 81 6.25 19.94 12.73
N LYS A 82 7.24 19.04 12.80
CA LYS A 82 7.63 18.28 14.00
C LYS A 82 6.42 17.68 14.73
N PRO A 83 5.59 16.89 14.03
CA PRO A 83 4.47 16.20 14.66
C PRO A 83 4.98 15.21 15.70
N ASN A 84 4.22 15.00 16.76
CA ASN A 84 4.47 13.94 17.74
C ASN A 84 3.52 12.74 17.56
N LEU A 85 2.56 12.87 16.63
CA LEU A 85 1.74 11.77 16.11
C LEU A 85 1.65 11.88 14.58
N LEU A 86 2.01 10.82 13.89
CA LEU A 86 1.91 10.70 12.44
C LEU A 86 0.78 9.74 12.06
N LEU A 87 -0.11 10.16 11.17
CA LEU A 87 -1.20 9.36 10.64
C LEU A 87 -0.98 9.21 9.13
N LEU A 88 -0.65 8.01 8.69
CA LEU A 88 -0.34 7.71 7.29
C LEU A 88 -1.44 6.81 6.73
N ASP A 89 -2.07 7.25 5.64
CA ASP A 89 -3.07 6.48 4.91
C ASP A 89 -2.58 6.23 3.49
N GLU A 90 -2.23 4.97 3.22
CA GLU A 90 -1.63 4.46 1.99
C GLU A 90 -0.43 5.30 1.49
N PRO A 91 0.63 5.43 2.31
CA PRO A 91 1.71 6.36 2.06
C PRO A 91 2.58 6.01 0.84
N THR A 92 2.52 4.78 0.33
CA THR A 92 3.30 4.29 -0.82
C THR A 92 2.53 4.28 -2.13
N ASN A 93 1.24 4.61 -2.10
CA ASN A 93 0.41 4.57 -3.29
C ASN A 93 0.85 5.65 -4.30
N HIS A 94 0.92 5.28 -5.59
CA HIS A 94 1.43 6.11 -6.69
C HIS A 94 2.89 6.60 -6.56
N LEU A 95 3.68 6.03 -5.65
CA LEU A 95 5.10 6.31 -5.53
C LEU A 95 5.93 5.35 -6.36
N ASP A 96 7.02 5.86 -6.95
CA ASP A 96 8.02 4.99 -7.60
C ASP A 96 8.88 4.27 -6.56
N LEU A 97 9.72 3.35 -7.02
CA LEU A 97 10.51 2.48 -6.16
C LEU A 97 11.53 3.26 -5.31
N ASP A 98 12.17 4.27 -5.88
CA ASP A 98 13.12 5.13 -5.18
C ASP A 98 12.43 5.97 -4.08
N MET A 99 11.22 6.46 -4.36
CA MET A 99 10.37 7.16 -3.40
C MET A 99 9.95 6.26 -2.23
N ARG A 100 9.49 5.04 -2.51
CA ARG A 100 9.08 4.09 -1.46
C ARG A 100 10.24 3.81 -0.50
N HIS A 101 11.44 3.62 -1.04
CA HIS A 101 12.62 3.40 -0.22
C HIS A 101 12.97 4.60 0.66
N ALA A 102 12.93 5.82 0.11
CA ALA A 102 13.21 7.05 0.85
C ALA A 102 12.19 7.30 1.97
N ILE A 103 10.90 7.07 1.72
CA ILE A 103 9.85 7.18 2.75
C ILE A 103 10.06 6.12 3.83
N SER A 104 10.33 4.87 3.45
CA SER A 104 10.58 3.81 4.43
C SER A 104 11.70 4.19 5.40
N LEU A 105 12.87 4.60 4.89
CA LEU A 105 14.00 5.06 5.72
C LEU A 105 13.61 6.21 6.65
N ALA A 106 12.91 7.22 6.12
CA ALA A 106 12.58 8.39 6.91
C ALA A 106 11.51 8.12 7.98
N LEU A 107 10.60 7.17 7.73
CA LEU A 107 9.64 6.71 8.73
C LEU A 107 10.30 5.83 9.80
N GLN A 108 11.37 5.09 9.47
CA GLN A 108 12.16 4.35 10.46
C GLN A 108 12.90 5.27 11.44
N GLU A 109 13.34 6.45 10.99
CA GLU A 109 14.03 7.44 11.84
C GLU A 109 13.06 8.32 12.66
N PHE A 110 11.74 8.16 12.48
CA PHE A 110 10.76 9.00 13.15
C PHE A 110 10.59 8.60 14.63
N GLU A 111 10.96 9.50 15.54
CA GLU A 111 10.89 9.26 17.00
C GLU A 111 9.48 9.47 17.62
N GLY A 112 8.48 9.87 16.83
CA GLY A 112 7.12 10.11 17.30
C GLY A 112 6.22 8.87 17.23
N ALA A 113 5.00 8.97 17.76
CA ALA A 113 4.00 7.93 17.57
C ALA A 113 3.50 7.94 16.13
N MET A 114 3.23 6.76 15.55
CA MET A 114 2.73 6.67 14.19
C MET A 114 1.63 5.62 14.06
N VAL A 115 0.63 5.91 13.24
CA VAL A 115 -0.42 4.99 12.80
C VAL A 115 -0.35 4.91 11.28
N ILE A 116 -0.07 3.73 10.76
CA ILE A 116 0.03 3.48 9.31
C ILE A 116 -1.11 2.57 8.89
N VAL A 117 -1.80 2.96 7.82
CA VAL A 117 -2.62 2.10 6.98
C VAL A 117 -1.87 1.97 5.66
N SER A 118 -1.54 0.74 5.27
CA SER A 118 -0.75 0.49 4.05
C SER A 118 -0.98 -0.94 3.58
N HIS A 119 -1.00 -1.13 2.26
CA HIS A 119 -0.92 -2.46 1.65
C HIS A 119 0.52 -2.95 1.44
N ASP A 120 1.51 -2.05 1.53
CA ASP A 120 2.93 -2.39 1.38
C ASP A 120 3.44 -3.16 2.61
N ARG A 121 3.62 -4.49 2.44
CA ARG A 121 4.10 -5.40 3.48
C ARG A 121 5.55 -5.13 3.87
N HIS A 122 6.38 -4.67 2.93
CA HIS A 122 7.78 -4.35 3.19
C HIS A 122 7.89 -3.12 4.07
N LEU A 123 7.11 -2.07 3.77
CA LEU A 123 7.01 -0.88 4.61
C LEU A 123 6.53 -1.25 6.02
N LEU A 124 5.37 -1.91 6.12
CA LEU A 124 4.79 -2.28 7.41
C LEU A 124 5.79 -3.07 8.26
N ARG A 125 6.39 -4.13 7.72
CA ARG A 125 7.37 -4.95 8.45
C ARG A 125 8.60 -4.15 8.90
N SER A 126 8.97 -3.10 8.18
CA SER A 126 10.22 -2.35 8.43
C SER A 126 10.03 -1.20 9.41
N VAL A 127 8.80 -0.72 9.61
CA VAL A 127 8.52 0.56 10.28
C VAL A 127 7.59 0.40 11.48
N THR A 128 6.71 -0.60 11.51
CA THR A 128 5.70 -0.74 12.59
C THR A 128 6.10 -1.77 13.64
N ASP A 129 5.84 -1.45 14.92
CA ASP A 129 6.06 -2.36 16.04
C ASP A 129 4.87 -3.28 16.34
N GLU A 130 3.64 -2.80 16.10
CA GLU A 130 2.40 -3.48 16.46
C GLU A 130 1.40 -3.47 15.29
N PHE A 131 0.65 -4.56 15.16
CA PHE A 131 -0.44 -4.69 14.19
C PHE A 131 -1.79 -4.65 14.90
N TYR A 132 -2.77 -4.00 14.27
CA TYR A 132 -4.16 -3.99 14.71
C TYR A 132 -5.06 -4.50 13.57
N LEU A 133 -5.92 -5.45 13.90
CA LEU A 133 -6.88 -6.03 12.97
C LEU A 133 -8.23 -5.33 13.13
N VAL A 134 -8.73 -4.77 12.04
CA VAL A 134 -10.09 -4.21 11.96
C VAL A 134 -11.00 -5.23 11.30
N ALA A 135 -11.79 -5.95 12.11
CA ALA A 135 -12.73 -6.97 11.63
C ALA A 135 -13.97 -7.02 12.53
N ASP A 136 -15.10 -7.51 12.01
CA ASP A 136 -16.34 -7.69 12.79
C ASP A 136 -16.79 -6.44 13.56
N GLN A 137 -16.59 -5.25 12.96
CA GLN A 137 -16.88 -3.93 13.56
C GLN A 137 -16.09 -3.63 14.84
N LYS A 138 -14.94 -4.28 15.02
CA LYS A 138 -14.03 -4.11 16.15
C LYS A 138 -12.60 -3.90 15.67
N VAL A 139 -11.78 -3.37 16.57
CA VAL A 139 -10.33 -3.21 16.38
C VAL A 139 -9.65 -3.94 17.53
N ASP A 140 -8.88 -4.97 17.21
CA ASP A 140 -8.18 -5.79 18.19
C ASP A 140 -6.69 -5.87 17.83
N ALA A 141 -5.82 -5.93 18.84
CA ALA A 141 -4.38 -6.12 18.61
C ALA A 141 -4.14 -7.49 17.97
N PHE A 142 -3.42 -7.49 16.85
CA PHE A 142 -3.06 -8.69 16.11
C PHE A 142 -1.68 -9.16 16.55
N LYS A 143 -1.62 -10.36 17.14
CA LYS A 143 -0.40 -10.93 17.73
C LYS A 143 0.46 -11.73 16.74
N GLY A 144 0.02 -11.86 15.50
CA GLY A 144 0.76 -12.53 14.44
C GLY A 144 1.52 -11.53 13.56
N ASP A 145 2.26 -12.05 12.60
CA ASP A 145 2.91 -11.23 11.57
C ASP A 145 2.05 -11.08 10.30
N LEU A 146 2.62 -10.45 9.27
CA LEU A 146 1.92 -10.27 7.99
C LEU A 146 1.66 -11.58 7.24
N GLU A 147 2.38 -12.67 7.53
CA GLU A 147 2.09 -14.00 6.97
C GLU A 147 0.90 -14.63 7.68
N ASP A 148 0.83 -14.52 9.01
CA ASP A 148 -0.31 -14.95 9.81
C ASP A 148 -1.59 -14.23 9.37
N TYR A 149 -1.51 -12.93 9.07
CA TYR A 149 -2.62 -12.17 8.53
C TYR A 149 -3.10 -12.71 7.17
N ARG A 150 -2.18 -13.06 6.27
CA ARG A 150 -2.51 -13.67 4.96
C ARG A 150 -3.23 -15.01 5.14
N ASN A 151 -2.76 -15.83 6.09
CA ASN A 151 -3.37 -17.11 6.41
C ASN A 151 -4.78 -16.90 6.99
N TRP A 152 -4.95 -15.92 7.88
CA TRP A 152 -6.24 -15.56 8.45
C TRP A 152 -7.28 -15.16 7.39
N ILE A 153 -6.91 -14.29 6.43
CA ILE A 153 -7.80 -13.93 5.30
C ILE A 153 -8.17 -15.17 4.49
N SER A 154 -7.20 -16.03 4.20
CA SER A 154 -7.40 -17.24 3.39
C SER A 154 -8.37 -18.21 4.04
N ASP A 155 -8.29 -18.36 5.36
CA ASP A 155 -9.18 -19.23 6.12
C ASP A 155 -10.58 -18.63 6.27
N GLN A 156 -10.70 -17.30 6.39
CA GLN A 156 -12.00 -16.62 6.40
C GLN A 156 -12.74 -16.80 5.07
N LYS A 157 -12.06 -16.62 3.92
CA LYS A 157 -12.63 -16.86 2.58
C LYS A 157 -13.08 -18.31 2.38
N LYS A 158 -12.35 -19.28 2.93
CA LYS A 158 -12.77 -20.70 2.92
C LYS A 158 -14.03 -20.93 3.75
N GLN A 159 -14.14 -20.32 4.93
CA GLN A 159 -15.30 -20.45 5.80
C GLN A 159 -16.56 -19.83 5.18
N GLU A 160 -16.45 -18.65 4.57
CA GLU A 160 -17.56 -18.02 3.84
C GLU A 160 -18.03 -18.87 2.66
N SER A 161 -17.08 -19.40 1.87
CA SER A 161 -17.39 -20.28 0.75
C SER A 161 -18.09 -21.57 1.19
N GLN A 162 -17.75 -22.11 2.37
CA GLN A 162 -18.40 -23.29 2.96
C GLN A 162 -19.78 -22.98 3.57
N GLN A 163 -20.00 -21.77 4.09
CA GLN A 163 -21.32 -21.35 4.58
C GLN A 163 -22.32 -21.12 3.45
N ILE A 164 -21.88 -20.60 2.30
CA ILE A 164 -22.74 -20.39 1.12
C ILE A 164 -23.19 -21.74 0.52
N THR A 165 -22.31 -22.75 0.50
CA THR A 165 -22.66 -24.09 0.01
C THR A 165 -23.60 -24.82 0.98
N ASN A 166 -23.39 -24.72 2.29
CA ASN A 166 -24.26 -25.33 3.30
C ASN A 166 -25.64 -24.66 3.43
N SER A 167 -25.71 -23.33 3.24
CA SER A 167 -26.99 -22.58 3.28
C SER A 167 -27.88 -22.83 2.07
N SER A 168 -27.29 -23.22 0.93
CA SER A 168 -28.03 -23.61 -0.28
C SER A 168 -28.60 -25.04 -0.20
N ALA A 169 -28.04 -25.90 0.66
CA ALA A 169 -28.50 -27.28 0.85
C ALA A 169 -29.67 -27.39 1.85
N ASN A 170 -29.87 -26.41 2.73
CA ASN A 170 -30.80 -26.52 3.87
C ASN A 170 -32.15 -25.78 3.68
N ASN A 171 -32.46 -25.30 2.46
CA ASN A 171 -33.64 -24.48 2.19
C ASN A 171 -34.55 -25.05 1.07
N VAL A 172 -34.83 -26.37 1.12
CA VAL A 172 -35.75 -27.06 0.19
C VAL A 172 -37.09 -27.45 0.84
N GLY A 173 -37.41 -26.93 2.03
CA GLY A 173 -38.61 -27.36 2.76
C GLY A 173 -39.35 -26.26 3.51
N ARG A 174 -40.13 -25.43 2.79
CA ARG A 174 -41.46 -24.95 3.23
C ARG A 174 -42.09 -24.01 2.20
N ASN A 175 -43.16 -24.49 1.56
CA ASN A 175 -44.11 -23.72 0.77
C ASN A 175 -45.05 -22.96 1.71
N ASP A 176 -45.14 -21.64 1.56
CA ASP A 176 -46.40 -20.87 1.56
C ASP A 176 -46.12 -19.45 1.04
N ALA A 177 -46.89 -19.01 0.04
CA ALA A 177 -46.70 -17.77 -0.70
C ALA A 177 -47.32 -16.54 0.00
N PRO A 178 -46.99 -15.30 -0.46
CA PRO A 178 -47.96 -14.66 -1.35
C PRO A 178 -47.36 -14.07 -2.65
N ALA A 179 -48.26 -13.84 -3.59
CA ALA A 179 -48.06 -13.75 -5.04
C ALA A 179 -47.40 -12.47 -5.60
N ASN A 180 -46.76 -11.62 -4.79
CA ASN A 180 -45.95 -10.48 -5.28
C ASN A 180 -44.45 -10.81 -5.41
N SER A 181 -44.05 -12.05 -5.12
CA SER A 181 -42.64 -12.47 -5.04
C SER A 181 -42.07 -13.02 -6.35
N ALA A 182 -42.87 -13.31 -7.37
CA ALA A 182 -42.38 -13.93 -8.61
C ALA A 182 -41.69 -12.93 -9.55
N GLN A 183 -42.22 -11.71 -9.67
CA GLN A 183 -41.59 -10.62 -10.42
C GLN A 183 -40.34 -10.11 -9.70
N SER A 184 -40.41 -9.87 -8.38
CA SER A 184 -39.24 -9.45 -7.60
C SER A 184 -38.14 -10.51 -7.61
N LYS A 185 -38.44 -11.81 -7.44
CA LYS A 185 -37.43 -12.90 -7.53
C LYS A 185 -36.82 -13.03 -8.93
N LYS A 186 -37.58 -12.79 -10.00
CA LYS A 186 -37.08 -12.87 -11.38
C LYS A 186 -36.20 -11.67 -11.73
N GLU A 187 -36.54 -10.50 -11.20
CA GLU A 187 -35.75 -9.27 -11.31
C GLU A 187 -34.48 -9.34 -10.45
N GLN A 188 -34.56 -9.84 -9.22
CA GLN A 188 -33.40 -10.10 -8.34
C GLN A 188 -32.43 -11.08 -8.99
N LYS A 189 -32.92 -12.20 -9.53
CA LYS A 189 -32.08 -13.17 -10.27
C LYS A 189 -31.43 -12.58 -11.51
N ARG A 190 -32.07 -11.61 -12.16
CA ARG A 190 -31.54 -10.94 -13.34
C ARG A 190 -30.44 -9.95 -12.97
N LEU A 191 -30.66 -9.16 -11.91
CA LEU A 191 -29.66 -8.27 -11.31
C LEU A 191 -28.45 -9.05 -10.76
N ASP A 192 -28.66 -10.18 -10.09
CA ASP A 192 -27.59 -11.06 -9.61
C ASP A 192 -26.80 -11.68 -10.77
N ALA A 193 -27.46 -12.04 -11.87
CA ALA A 193 -26.81 -12.57 -13.07
C ALA A 193 -26.01 -11.50 -13.82
N GLU A 194 -26.49 -10.26 -13.86
CA GLU A 194 -25.76 -9.11 -14.43
C GLU A 194 -24.55 -8.73 -13.57
N LYS A 195 -24.70 -8.66 -12.24
CA LYS A 195 -23.58 -8.46 -11.31
C LYS A 195 -22.53 -9.56 -11.46
N ARG A 196 -22.94 -10.83 -11.56
CA ARG A 196 -22.01 -11.95 -11.79
C ARG A 196 -21.28 -11.84 -13.12
N LYS A 197 -21.93 -11.37 -14.19
CA LYS A 197 -21.30 -11.13 -15.49
C LYS A 197 -20.28 -9.99 -15.44
N LEU A 198 -20.57 -8.94 -14.68
CA LEU A 198 -19.68 -7.78 -14.53
C LEU A 198 -18.44 -8.12 -13.68
N LEU A 199 -18.61 -8.93 -12.63
CA LEU A 199 -17.53 -9.33 -11.72
C LEU A 199 -16.69 -10.51 -12.23
N GLN A 200 -17.21 -11.32 -13.16
CA GLN A 200 -16.48 -12.46 -13.76
C GLN A 200 -15.13 -12.09 -14.42
N PRO A 201 -15.03 -11.04 -15.26
CA PRO A 201 -13.75 -10.66 -15.87
C PRO A 201 -12.72 -10.21 -14.83
N LEU A 202 -13.15 -9.52 -13.76
CA LEU A 202 -12.28 -9.13 -12.65
C LEU A 202 -11.74 -10.36 -11.91
N LYS A 203 -12.61 -11.31 -11.56
CA LYS A 203 -12.18 -12.59 -10.95
C LYS A 203 -11.19 -13.37 -11.82
N ASN A 204 -11.43 -13.43 -13.12
CA ASN A 204 -10.54 -14.14 -14.04
C ASN A 204 -9.16 -13.46 -14.14
N LYS A 205 -9.11 -12.13 -14.17
CA LYS A 205 -7.84 -11.38 -14.12
C LYS A 205 -7.11 -11.63 -12.80
N LEU A 206 -7.83 -11.62 -11.67
CA LEU A 206 -7.28 -11.86 -10.34
C LEU A 206 -6.63 -13.26 -10.25
N THR A 207 -7.32 -14.30 -10.72
CA THR A 207 -6.75 -15.67 -10.79
C THR A 207 -5.54 -15.79 -11.74
N LYS A 208 -5.44 -14.93 -12.75
CA LYS A 208 -4.29 -14.91 -13.66
C LYS A 208 -3.08 -14.27 -12.97
N LEU A 209 -3.31 -13.18 -12.24
CA LEU A 209 -2.29 -12.51 -11.44
C LEU A 209 -1.78 -13.41 -10.32
N GLU A 210 -2.65 -14.15 -9.63
CA GLU A 210 -2.24 -15.16 -8.62
C GLU A 210 -1.28 -16.20 -9.20
N LYS A 211 -1.62 -16.77 -10.37
CA LYS A 211 -0.74 -17.74 -11.04
C LYS A 211 0.60 -17.13 -11.44
N GLN A 212 0.61 -15.87 -11.83
CA GLN A 212 1.82 -15.17 -12.20
C GLN A 212 2.70 -14.88 -10.97
N MET A 213 2.09 -14.53 -9.84
CA MET A 213 2.79 -14.40 -8.55
C MET A 213 3.40 -15.73 -8.11
N ASP A 214 2.67 -16.84 -8.19
CA ASP A 214 3.18 -18.17 -7.84
C ASP A 214 4.39 -18.56 -8.70
N GLN A 215 4.34 -18.26 -10.00
CA GLN A 215 5.46 -18.52 -10.92
C GLN A 215 6.69 -17.69 -10.58
N LEU A 216 6.52 -16.39 -10.36
CA LEU A 216 7.60 -15.47 -10.01
C LEU A 216 8.21 -15.78 -8.64
N THR A 217 7.38 -16.19 -7.67
CA THR A 217 7.85 -16.64 -6.34
C THR A 217 8.74 -17.88 -6.49
N HIS A 218 8.31 -18.85 -7.29
CA HIS A 218 9.09 -20.06 -7.52
C HIS A 218 10.39 -19.79 -8.30
N GLU A 219 10.38 -18.81 -9.21
CA GLU A 219 11.58 -18.36 -9.93
C GLU A 219 12.56 -17.66 -8.99
N LYS A 220 12.06 -16.81 -8.08
CA LYS A 220 12.86 -16.16 -7.03
C LYS A 220 13.54 -17.19 -6.12
N GLU A 221 12.80 -18.19 -5.63
CA GLU A 221 13.36 -19.27 -4.79
C GLU A 221 14.50 -20.02 -5.50
N LYS A 222 14.34 -20.32 -6.79
CA LYS A 222 15.41 -20.97 -7.59
C LYS A 222 16.66 -20.11 -7.68
N LEU A 223 16.49 -18.81 -7.93
CA LEU A 223 17.60 -17.86 -8.01
C LEU A 223 18.31 -17.72 -6.65
N GLU A 224 17.56 -17.69 -5.55
CA GLU A 224 18.12 -17.64 -4.19
C GLU A 224 18.93 -18.90 -3.87
N VAL A 225 18.45 -20.09 -4.25
CA VAL A 225 19.22 -21.34 -4.09
C VAL A 225 20.51 -21.32 -4.90
N LEU A 226 20.48 -20.80 -6.13
CA LEU A 226 21.67 -20.69 -6.98
C LEU A 226 22.68 -19.67 -6.43
N LEU A 227 22.21 -18.53 -5.93
CA LEU A 227 23.03 -17.48 -5.32
C LEU A 227 23.57 -17.88 -3.94
N ALA A 228 22.93 -18.82 -3.24
CA ALA A 228 23.42 -19.36 -1.98
C ALA A 228 24.61 -20.31 -2.12
N SER A 229 24.94 -20.78 -3.34
CA SER A 229 26.08 -21.66 -3.58
C SER A 229 27.41 -20.89 -3.54
N PRO A 230 28.39 -21.27 -2.71
CA PRO A 230 29.70 -20.62 -2.66
C PRO A 230 30.44 -20.62 -4.02
N ASP A 231 30.20 -21.65 -4.85
CA ASP A 231 30.88 -21.85 -6.12
C ASP A 231 30.54 -20.78 -7.18
N ILE A 232 29.47 -19.99 -6.99
CA ILE A 232 29.05 -18.96 -7.94
C ILE A 232 29.88 -17.67 -7.81
N TYR A 233 30.60 -17.51 -6.69
CA TYR A 233 31.42 -16.33 -6.39
C TYR A 233 32.88 -16.46 -6.84
N GLU A 234 33.23 -17.60 -7.47
CA GLU A 234 34.55 -17.80 -8.08
C GLU A 234 34.78 -16.84 -9.26
N GLU A 235 36.02 -16.38 -9.45
CA GLU A 235 36.38 -15.47 -10.56
C GLU A 235 35.98 -16.01 -11.93
N ALA A 236 35.99 -17.34 -12.11
CA ALA A 236 35.60 -18.01 -13.35
C ALA A 236 34.10 -17.87 -13.70
N LYS A 237 33.23 -17.56 -12.72
CA LYS A 237 31.77 -17.47 -12.91
C LYS A 237 31.20 -16.07 -12.70
N LYS A 238 32.07 -15.05 -12.69
CA LYS A 238 31.69 -13.65 -12.46
C LYS A 238 30.61 -13.13 -13.43
N GLU A 239 30.61 -13.59 -14.68
CA GLU A 239 29.61 -13.22 -15.69
C GLU A 239 28.25 -13.88 -15.41
N GLN A 240 28.25 -15.16 -15.00
CA GLN A 240 27.04 -15.88 -14.56
C GLN A 240 26.45 -15.28 -13.28
N LEU A 241 27.29 -14.90 -12.31
CA LEU A 241 26.85 -14.23 -11.09
C LEU A 241 26.15 -12.89 -11.40
N LYS A 242 26.73 -12.09 -12.31
CA LYS A 242 26.12 -10.82 -12.71
C LYS A 242 24.76 -11.03 -13.37
N GLU A 243 24.62 -12.05 -14.21
CA GLU A 243 23.36 -12.39 -14.87
C GLU A 243 22.31 -12.85 -13.85
N LEU A 244 22.68 -13.70 -12.89
CA LEU A 244 21.79 -14.17 -11.82
C LEU A 244 21.30 -13.02 -10.93
N LEU A 245 22.18 -12.08 -10.57
CA LEU A 245 21.79 -10.89 -9.80
C LEU A 245 20.84 -9.98 -10.59
N GLN A 246 21.06 -9.80 -11.89
CA GLN A 246 20.14 -9.04 -12.75
C GLN A 246 18.77 -9.73 -12.88
N GLN A 247 18.76 -11.06 -13.00
CA GLN A 247 17.53 -11.85 -13.02
C GLN A 247 16.79 -11.75 -11.68
N GLN A 248 17.49 -11.81 -10.54
CA GLN A 248 16.89 -11.66 -9.22
C GLN A 248 16.20 -10.31 -9.06
N VAL A 249 16.86 -9.21 -9.43
CA VAL A 249 16.26 -7.86 -9.39
C VAL A 249 15.01 -7.80 -10.26
N LYS A 250 15.07 -8.34 -11.48
CA LYS A 250 13.94 -8.32 -12.42
C LYS A 250 12.75 -9.15 -11.94
N VAL A 251 13.00 -10.33 -11.36
CA VAL A 251 11.95 -11.21 -10.82
C VAL A 251 11.30 -10.57 -9.61
N VAL A 252 12.08 -9.99 -8.69
CA VAL A 252 11.55 -9.26 -7.53
C VAL A 252 10.69 -8.07 -7.98
N GLN A 253 11.16 -7.28 -8.95
CA GLN A 253 10.38 -6.16 -9.49
C GLN A 253 9.08 -6.63 -10.15
N SER A 254 9.14 -7.70 -10.94
CA SER A 254 7.95 -8.25 -11.62
C SER A 254 6.95 -8.83 -10.62
N LEU A 255 7.43 -9.40 -9.51
CA LEU A 255 6.59 -9.90 -8.41
C LEU A 255 5.83 -8.74 -7.77
N ASP A 256 6.54 -7.67 -7.40
CA ASP A 256 5.95 -6.46 -6.78
C ASP A 256 4.89 -5.82 -7.71
N ASP A 257 5.21 -5.66 -8.99
CA ASP A 257 4.26 -5.14 -9.99
C ASP A 257 3.00 -6.00 -10.12
N THR A 258 3.17 -7.34 -10.07
CA THR A 258 2.05 -8.29 -10.18
C THR A 258 1.19 -8.28 -8.91
N GLU A 259 1.83 -8.18 -7.75
CA GLU A 259 1.17 -8.05 -6.44
C GLU A 259 0.34 -6.77 -6.36
N GLN A 260 0.90 -5.64 -6.81
CA GLN A 260 0.18 -4.37 -6.85
C GLN A 260 -1.05 -4.44 -7.78
N GLN A 261 -0.89 -4.98 -8.99
CA GLN A 261 -2.02 -5.17 -9.91
C GLN A 261 -3.09 -6.08 -9.32
N TRP A 262 -2.70 -7.12 -8.57
CA TRP A 262 -3.65 -8.02 -7.91
C TRP A 262 -4.43 -7.29 -6.83
N MET A 263 -3.76 -6.43 -6.06
CA MET A 263 -4.38 -5.62 -4.99
C MET A 263 -5.36 -4.59 -5.56
N GLU A 264 -4.95 -3.80 -6.56
CA GLU A 264 -5.84 -2.83 -7.23
C GLU A 264 -7.10 -3.50 -7.78
N LEU A 265 -6.95 -4.67 -8.40
CA LEU A 265 -8.10 -5.42 -8.93
C LEU A 265 -8.98 -6.06 -7.85
N SER A 266 -8.39 -6.39 -6.70
CA SER A 266 -9.14 -6.92 -5.55
C SER A 266 -10.00 -5.83 -4.92
N GLU A 267 -9.49 -4.60 -4.84
CA GLU A 267 -10.23 -3.44 -4.34
C GLU A 267 -11.37 -3.03 -5.30
N GLU A 268 -11.12 -3.04 -6.61
CA GLU A 268 -12.16 -2.83 -7.63
C GLU A 268 -13.28 -3.88 -7.52
N LEU A 269 -12.94 -5.11 -7.09
CA LEU A 269 -13.90 -6.19 -6.90
C LEU A 269 -14.67 -6.09 -5.58
N GLU A 270 -14.07 -5.57 -4.51
CA GLU A 270 -14.77 -5.32 -3.24
C GLU A 270 -15.70 -4.10 -3.31
N SER A 271 -15.37 -3.11 -4.14
CA SER A 271 -16.17 -1.89 -4.33
C SER A 271 -17.35 -2.02 -5.31
N ALA A 272 -17.44 -3.13 -6.06
CA ALA A 272 -18.43 -3.37 -7.14
C ALA A 272 -19.61 -4.30 -6.75
#